data_AF-A0A4U2CY66-F1
#
_entry.id   AF-A0A4U2CY66-F1
#
_cell.length_a   1.000
_cell.length_b   1.000
_cell.length_c   1.000
_cell.angle_alpha   90.00
_cell.angle_beta   90.00
_cell.angle_gamma   90.00
#
_symmetry.space_group_name_H-M   'P 1'
#
loop_
_entity.id
_entity.type
_entity.pdbx_description
1 polymer ?
#
loop_
_entity_poly.entity_id
_entity_poly.type
_entity_poly.pdbx_seq_one_letter_code
_entity_poly.pdbx_strand_id
1 'polypeptide(L)' 'MAYSTFSQKKNDQLKEPMFLGQSVNVARYDQQKFEIFEKLIEKQLSFNL' A
#
# COMPACT_ATOMS: atom_id res chain seq x y z
N MET A 1 4.48 17.92 6.37
CA MET A 1 3.61 17.29 5.34
C MET A 1 2.23 17.18 5.94
N ALA A 2 1.24 17.89 5.39
CA ALA A 2 -0.14 17.70 5.82
C ALA A 2 -0.60 16.31 5.34
N TYR A 3 -1.29 15.57 6.20
CA TYR A 3 -1.94 14.33 5.80
C TYR A 3 -2.94 14.64 4.67
N SER A 4 -2.84 13.91 3.56
CA SER A 4 -3.82 13.95 2.47
C SER A 4 -4.44 12.57 2.33
N THR A 5 -5.75 12.52 2.12
CA THR A 5 -6.49 11.30 1.79
C THR A 5 -6.17 10.81 0.39
N PHE A 6 -5.78 11.71 -0.53
CA PHE A 6 -5.37 11.38 -1.88
C PHE A 6 -4.26 12.31 -2.36
N SER A 7 -3.07 11.77 -2.64
CA SER A 7 -1.97 12.56 -3.19
C SER A 7 -2.01 12.63 -4.72
N GLN A 8 -2.12 13.83 -5.29
CA GLN A 8 -2.13 14.02 -6.75
C GLN A 8 -0.75 13.80 -7.41
N LYS A 9 0.33 13.76 -6.61
CA LYS A 9 1.69 13.56 -7.13
C LYS A 9 1.90 12.10 -7.53
N LYS A 10 2.27 11.87 -8.79
CA LYS A 10 2.70 10.54 -9.27
C LYS A 10 4.01 10.15 -8.58
N ASN A 11 3.98 9.04 -7.84
CA ASN A 11 5.14 8.48 -7.14
C ASN A 11 5.29 6.98 -7.47
N ASP A 12 6.50 6.47 -7.28
CA ASP A 12 6.82 5.06 -7.47
C ASP A 12 6.65 4.31 -6.15
N GLN A 13 5.51 3.64 -6.01
CA GLN A 13 5.08 2.95 -4.79
C GLN A 13 6.04 1.83 -4.35
N LEU A 14 6.85 1.28 -5.27
CA LEU A 14 7.84 0.24 -4.95
C LEU A 14 9.09 0.82 -4.28
N LYS A 15 9.33 2.13 -4.41
CA LYS A 15 10.49 2.82 -3.85
C LYS A 15 10.19 3.52 -2.52
N GLU A 16 8.93 3.85 -2.24
CA GLU A 16 8.52 4.54 -1.02
C GLU A 16 8.87 3.77 0.27
N PRO A 17 9.30 4.45 1.35
CA PRO A 17 9.45 3.82 2.66
C PRO A 17 8.08 3.36 3.19
N MET A 18 8.10 2.37 4.09
CA MET A 18 6.86 1.83 4.68
C MET A 18 6.12 2.87 5.53
N PHE A 19 6.85 3.80 6.14
CA PHE A 19 6.32 4.85 7.00
C PHE A 19 6.93 6.19 6.63
N LEU A 20 6.21 7.28 6.95
CA LEU A 20 6.66 8.67 6.76
C LEU A 20 6.95 9.08 5.29
N GLY A 21 6.54 8.24 4.33
CA GLY A 21 6.56 8.55 2.90
C GLY A 21 5.34 9.38 2.46
N GLN A 22 5.10 9.41 1.15
CA GLN A 22 3.90 10.04 0.59
C GLN A 22 2.64 9.22 0.95
N SER A 23 1.55 9.89 1.33
CA SER A 23 0.24 9.23 1.50
C SER A 23 -0.15 8.46 0.22
N VAL A 24 -0.76 7.29 0.42
CA VAL A 24 -1.25 6.44 -0.67
C VAL A 24 -2.28 7.20 -1.49
N ASN A 25 -2.14 7.09 -2.80
CA ASN A 25 -2.99 7.70 -3.80
C ASN A 25 -3.87 6.64 -4.46
N VAL A 26 -3.29 5.65 -5.13
CA VAL A 26 -4.06 4.53 -5.72
C VAL A 26 -3.87 3.27 -4.88
N ALA A 27 -4.98 2.72 -4.37
CA ALA A 27 -4.99 1.40 -3.72
C ALA A 27 -4.95 0.31 -4.80
N ARG A 28 -3.82 -0.39 -4.92
CA ARG A 28 -3.56 -1.42 -5.93
C ARG A 28 -2.93 -2.66 -5.26
N TYR A 29 -3.20 -3.84 -5.80
CA TYR A 29 -2.78 -5.14 -5.26
C TYR A 29 -2.09 -6.03 -6.33
N ASP A 30 -1.75 -5.46 -7.48
CA ASP A 30 -1.05 -6.15 -8.57
C ASP A 30 0.48 -6.17 -8.37
N GLN A 31 1.01 -5.24 -7.59
CA GLN A 31 2.44 -5.15 -7.26
C GLN A 31 2.63 -4.68 -5.82
N GLN A 32 3.53 -5.33 -5.08
CA GLN A 32 3.83 -5.01 -3.70
C GLN A 32 5.34 -4.84 -3.49
N LYS A 33 5.73 -3.79 -2.74
CA LYS A 33 7.11 -3.65 -2.26
C LYS A 33 7.50 -4.78 -1.30
N PHE A 34 6.54 -5.24 -0.51
CA PHE A 34 6.71 -6.32 0.46
C PHE A 34 5.54 -7.30 0.31
N GLU A 35 5.76 -8.40 -0.42
CA GLU A 35 4.74 -9.43 -0.71
C GLU A 35 4.14 -10.08 0.55
N ILE A 36 4.84 -10.03 1.69
CA ILE A 36 4.37 -10.62 2.95
C ILE A 36 3.01 -10.03 3.39
N PHE A 37 2.77 -8.75 3.13
CA PHE A 37 1.51 -8.12 3.53
C PHE A 37 0.33 -8.59 2.67
N GLU A 38 0.54 -8.82 1.37
CA GLU A 38 -0.49 -9.41 0.49
C GLU A 38 -0.84 -10.81 0.98
N LYS A 39 0.16 -11.65 1.24
CA LYS A 39 -0.02 -13.02 1.75
C LYS A 39 -0.78 -13.04 3.09
N LEU A 40 -0.53 -12.07 3.96
CA LEU A 40 -1.26 -11.94 5.24
C LEU A 40 -2.70 -11.48 5.02
N ILE A 41 -2.96 -10.57 4.08
CA ILE A 41 -4.32 -10.11 3.72
C ILE A 41 -5.11 -11.28 3.13
N GLU A 42 -4.55 -12.01 2.16
CA GLU A 42 -5.18 -13.20 1.57
C GLU A 42 -5.48 -14.26 2.63
N LYS A 43 -4.51 -14.54 3.51
CA LYS A 43 -4.71 -15.49 4.60
C LYS A 43 -5.81 -15.05 5.56
N GLN A 44 -5.87 -13.77 5.92
CA GLN A 44 -6.92 -13.22 6.79
C GLN A 44 -8.31 -13.30 6.14
N LEU A 45 -8.41 -13.04 4.83
CA LEU A 45 -9.65 -13.20 4.08
C LEU A 45 -10.08 -14.67 4.01
N SER A 46 -9.12 -15.58 3.82
CA SER A 46 -9.39 -17.03 3.76
C SER A 46 -9.88 -17.63 5.08
N PHE A 47 -9.57 -17.00 6.22
CA PHE A 47 -10.11 -17.44 7.52
C PHE A 47 -11.57 -17.03 7.74
N ASN A 48 -12.02 -15.96 7.09
CA ASN A 48 -13.38 -15.44 7.23
C ASN A 48 -14.35 -15.98 6.17
N LEU A 49 -13.84 -16.68 5.14
CA LEU A 49 -14.62 -17.28 4.05
C LEU A 49 -14.77 -18.78 4.29
#